data_AF-A0A163DKR0-F1
#
_entry.id   AF-A0A163DKR0-F1
#
_cell.length_a   1.000
_cell.length_b   1.000
_cell.length_c   1.000
_cell.angle_alpha   90.00
_cell.angle_beta   90.00
_cell.angle_gamma   90.00
#
_symmetry.space_group_name_H-M   'P 1'
#
loop_
_entity.id
_entity.type
_entity.pdbx_description
1 polymer ?
#
loop_
_entity_poly.entity_id
_entity_poly.type
_entity_poly.pdbx_seq_one_letter_code
_entity_poly.pdbx_strand_id
1 'polypeptide(L)'
;MCINGCCWFSTVEEEDFIDKNETCPHCSEDRYKVERVSVNPAQTFQIVPLSEQLQFKLAHPEEQAKMAYGTRCLAGRRENVCEDIFNGDAVRRLLDCRVVAQDDILVSMFVDQFNPFKNAKMSSFVIHVINLNIDPKERYKAGNMMQLAIIPGPNHPKDIALFLELVLNDLRNLGANGLQFRLILDW
;
A
#
# COMPACT_ATOMS: atom_id res chain seq x y z
N MET A 1 -5.85 -1.93 -16.10
CA MET A 1 -6.67 -2.72 -15.14
C MET A 1 -8.01 -3.06 -15.78
N CYS A 2 -8.79 -3.98 -15.20
CA CYS A 2 -10.14 -4.28 -15.68
C CYS A 2 -11.08 -3.07 -15.51
N ILE A 3 -11.95 -2.80 -16.50
CA ILE A 3 -12.95 -1.71 -16.47
C ILE A 3 -13.92 -1.83 -15.29
N ASN A 4 -14.22 -3.05 -14.85
CA ASN A 4 -15.07 -3.34 -13.71
C ASN A 4 -14.31 -3.33 -12.37
N GLY A 5 -13.03 -2.99 -12.35
CA GLY A 5 -12.23 -2.94 -11.12
C GLY A 5 -11.77 -4.30 -10.60
N CYS A 6 -12.01 -5.41 -11.32
CA CYS A 6 -11.84 -6.76 -10.78
C CYS A 6 -10.39 -7.11 -10.40
N CYS A 7 -9.43 -6.77 -11.26
CA CYS A 7 -8.00 -7.06 -11.13
C CYS A 7 -7.18 -6.03 -11.92
N TRP A 8 -5.87 -5.98 -11.67
CA TRP A 8 -4.92 -5.33 -12.57
C TRP A 8 -4.35 -6.34 -13.58
N PHE A 9 -3.62 -5.84 -14.57
CA PHE A 9 -2.93 -6.65 -15.58
C PHE A 9 -1.49 -6.17 -15.64
N SER A 10 -0.53 -7.08 -15.90
CA SER A 10 0.90 -6.79 -15.97
C SER A 10 1.19 -5.52 -16.76
N THR A 11 2.13 -4.71 -16.25
CA THR A 11 2.61 -3.52 -16.96
C THR A 11 3.13 -3.94 -18.34
N VAL A 12 2.83 -3.14 -19.36
CA VAL A 12 3.36 -3.33 -20.71
C VAL A 12 4.51 -2.36 -20.86
N GLU A 13 5.72 -2.88 -20.98
CA GLU A 13 6.91 -2.10 -21.32
C GLU A 13 6.94 -1.80 -22.84
N GLU A 14 7.77 -0.86 -23.29
CA GLU A 14 7.80 -0.43 -24.70
C GLU A 14 8.07 -1.58 -25.69
N GLU A 15 8.74 -2.64 -25.25
CA GLU A 15 9.12 -3.80 -26.06
C GLU A 15 8.08 -4.94 -26.03
N ASP A 16 7.07 -4.84 -25.16
CA ASP A 16 6.12 -5.93 -24.94
C ASP A 16 5.08 -6.05 -26.06
N PHE A 17 4.77 -7.29 -26.42
CA PHE A 17 3.68 -7.58 -27.35
C PHE A 17 2.31 -7.32 -26.69
N ILE A 18 1.52 -6.42 -27.28
CA ILE A 18 0.15 -6.15 -26.82
C ILE A 18 -0.80 -7.22 -27.37
N ASP A 19 -1.27 -8.10 -26.48
CA ASP A 19 -2.43 -8.95 -26.78
C ASP A 19 -3.72 -8.14 -26.68
N LYS A 20 -4.23 -7.71 -27.83
CA LYS A 20 -5.46 -6.90 -27.94
C LYS A 20 -6.72 -7.66 -27.49
N ASN A 21 -6.64 -8.98 -27.39
CA ASN A 21 -7.74 -9.85 -26.99
C ASN A 21 -7.61 -10.31 -25.53
N GLU A 22 -6.66 -9.75 -24.76
CA GLU A 22 -6.53 -10.04 -23.34
C GLU A 22 -7.80 -9.60 -22.60
N THR A 23 -8.42 -10.54 -21.88
CA THR A 23 -9.67 -10.33 -21.15
C THR A 23 -9.48 -10.54 -19.66
N CYS A 24 -10.34 -9.90 -18.86
CA CYS A 24 -10.33 -10.08 -17.42
C CYS A 24 -10.75 -11.52 -17.04
N PRO A 25 -9.96 -12.26 -16.23
CA PRO A 25 -10.30 -13.63 -15.85
C PRO A 25 -11.56 -13.76 -14.97
N HIS A 26 -12.04 -12.65 -14.40
CA HIS A 26 -13.20 -12.67 -13.50
C HIS A 26 -14.52 -12.15 -14.10
N CYS A 27 -14.47 -11.40 -15.20
CA CYS A 27 -15.68 -10.85 -15.83
C CYS A 27 -15.66 -10.85 -17.35
N SER A 28 -14.56 -11.33 -17.96
CA SER A 28 -14.39 -11.46 -19.40
C SER A 28 -14.44 -10.17 -20.22
N GLU A 29 -14.51 -9.00 -19.56
CA GLU A 29 -14.34 -7.71 -20.21
C GLU A 29 -12.94 -7.54 -20.78
N ASP A 30 -12.85 -6.88 -21.93
CA ASP A 30 -11.60 -6.60 -22.61
C ASP A 30 -10.69 -5.68 -21.78
N ARG A 31 -9.40 -6.00 -21.73
CA ARG A 31 -8.38 -5.11 -21.13
C ARG A 31 -8.24 -3.82 -21.92
N TYR A 32 -8.41 -3.88 -23.24
CA TYR A 32 -8.17 -2.79 -24.16
C TYR A 32 -9.43 -2.38 -24.90
N LYS A 33 -9.56 -1.08 -25.17
CA LYS A 33 -10.48 -0.52 -26.15
C LYS A 33 -9.73 -0.38 -27.47
N VAL A 34 -10.15 -1.16 -28.45
CA VAL A 34 -9.58 -1.13 -29.81
C VAL A 34 -10.40 -0.16 -30.65
N GLU A 35 -9.79 0.94 -31.06
CA GLU A 35 -10.35 1.89 -32.02
C GLU A 35 -9.68 1.72 -33.38
N ARG A 36 -10.16 2.46 -34.41
CA ARG A 36 -9.67 2.31 -35.80
C ARG A 36 -8.16 2.49 -35.96
N VAL A 37 -7.54 3.30 -35.10
CA VAL A 37 -6.13 3.72 -35.22
C VAL A 37 -5.34 3.52 -33.94
N SER A 38 -5.98 3.09 -32.84
CA SER A 38 -5.34 3.06 -31.52
C SER A 38 -5.84 1.88 -30.69
N VAL A 39 -5.00 1.43 -29.77
CA VAL A 39 -5.34 0.45 -28.75
C VAL A 39 -5.01 1.08 -27.42
N ASN A 40 -6.04 1.38 -26.64
CA ASN A 40 -5.90 2.06 -25.36
C ASN A 40 -6.37 1.13 -24.24
N PRO A 41 -5.75 1.14 -23.05
CA PRO A 41 -6.29 0.44 -21.90
C PRO A 41 -7.73 0.90 -21.62
N ALA A 42 -8.63 -0.04 -21.37
CA ALA A 42 -10.03 0.28 -21.08
C ALA A 42 -10.15 1.13 -19.80
N GLN A 43 -9.29 0.87 -18.82
CA GLN A 43 -9.14 1.62 -17.57
C GLN A 43 -7.71 1.56 -17.02
N THR A 44 -7.28 2.64 -16.41
CA THR A 44 -5.99 2.79 -15.73
C THR A 44 -6.19 3.22 -14.27
N PHE A 45 -5.16 3.02 -13.47
CA PHE A 45 -5.03 3.58 -12.13
C PHE A 45 -3.56 3.93 -11.92
N GLN A 46 -3.30 4.74 -10.91
CA GLN A 46 -1.94 5.11 -10.52
C GLN A 46 -1.62 4.51 -9.17
N ILE A 47 -0.36 4.11 -9.03
CA ILE A 47 0.25 3.71 -7.78
C ILE A 47 1.45 4.62 -7.51
N VAL A 48 1.51 5.17 -6.30
CA VAL A 48 2.66 5.90 -5.78
C VAL A 48 3.48 4.89 -4.97
N PRO A 49 4.73 4.61 -5.35
CA PRO A 49 5.58 3.66 -4.64
C PRO A 49 5.67 3.99 -3.15
N LEU A 50 5.47 2.98 -2.30
CA LEU A 50 5.63 3.15 -0.85
C LEU A 50 7.12 3.36 -0.52
N SER A 51 8.00 2.71 -1.26
CA SER A 51 9.45 2.87 -1.18
C SER A 51 9.88 4.34 -1.26
N GLU A 52 9.43 5.05 -2.28
CA GLU A 52 9.72 6.47 -2.50
C GLU A 52 9.16 7.35 -1.38
N GLN A 53 7.93 7.09 -0.93
CA GLN A 53 7.33 7.83 0.18
C GLN A 53 8.10 7.63 1.49
N LEU A 54 8.57 6.42 1.77
CA LEU A 54 9.39 6.11 2.94
C LEU A 54 10.78 6.75 2.84
N GLN A 55 11.44 6.65 1.68
CA GLN A 55 12.73 7.31 1.44
C GLN A 55 12.63 8.82 1.61
N PHE A 56 11.57 9.43 1.08
CA PHE A 56 11.29 10.85 1.28
C PHE A 56 11.17 11.17 2.77
N LYS A 57 10.36 10.44 3.54
CA LYS A 57 10.23 10.67 4.98
C LYS A 57 11.53 10.45 5.77
N LEU A 58 12.37 9.50 5.35
CA LEU A 58 13.67 9.25 5.96
C LEU A 58 14.70 10.34 5.63
N ALA A 59 14.61 10.95 4.45
CA ALA A 59 15.52 12.02 4.03
C ALA A 59 15.24 13.38 4.69
N HIS A 60 14.07 13.57 5.31
CA HIS A 60 13.65 14.83 5.91
C HIS A 60 13.68 14.76 7.44
N PRO A 61 14.54 15.56 8.12
CA PRO A 61 14.70 15.50 9.57
C PRO A 61 13.42 15.72 10.36
N GLU A 62 12.53 16.62 9.91
CA GLU A 62 11.25 16.84 10.60
C GLU A 62 10.32 15.61 10.56
N GLU A 63 10.34 14.87 9.45
CA GLU A 63 9.56 13.63 9.31
C GLU A 63 10.19 12.50 10.12
N GLN A 64 11.52 12.40 10.10
CA GLN A 64 12.27 11.44 10.92
C GLN A 64 12.05 11.66 12.42
N ALA A 65 11.99 12.91 12.88
CA ALA A 65 11.72 13.24 14.27
C ALA A 65 10.34 12.74 14.74
N LYS A 66 9.33 12.75 13.85
CA LYS A 66 8.01 12.18 14.16
C LYS A 66 8.08 10.66 14.35
N MET A 67 8.88 9.97 13.53
CA MET A 67 9.07 8.51 13.59
C MET A 67 9.85 8.05 14.84
N ALA A 68 10.57 8.94 15.52
CA ALA A 68 11.25 8.59 16.76
C ALA A 68 10.29 8.21 17.92
N TYR A 69 8.98 8.44 17.78
CA TYR A 69 7.99 8.02 18.78
C TYR A 69 8.00 6.50 19.00
N GLY A 70 7.99 5.69 17.95
CA GLY A 70 8.01 4.23 18.07
C GLY A 70 9.21 3.72 18.84
N THR A 71 10.41 4.21 18.52
CA THR A 71 11.66 3.85 19.23
C THR A 71 11.60 4.20 20.71
N ARG A 72 11.02 5.35 21.08
CA ARG A 72 10.83 5.76 22.48
C ARG A 72 9.84 4.85 23.21
N CYS A 73 8.73 4.47 22.57
CA CYS A 73 7.76 3.54 23.14
C CYS A 73 8.38 2.16 23.40
N LEU A 74 9.22 1.69 22.49
CA LEU A 74 9.94 0.43 22.67
C LEU A 74 11.00 0.52 23.78
N ALA A 75 11.75 1.62 23.87
CA ALA A 75 12.77 1.83 24.91
C ALA A 75 12.17 1.97 26.32
N GLY A 76 11.05 2.69 26.42
CA GLY A 76 10.39 3.03 27.69
C GLY A 76 9.28 2.07 28.08
N ARG A 77 9.18 0.89 27.47
CA ARG A 77 8.08 -0.05 27.66
C ARG A 77 7.97 -0.45 29.13
N ARG A 78 6.76 -0.39 29.68
CA ARG A 78 6.42 -0.81 31.05
C ARG A 78 5.51 -2.03 31.01
N GLU A 79 5.71 -2.96 31.94
CA GLU A 79 4.80 -4.09 32.11
C GLU A 79 3.41 -3.59 32.53
N ASN A 80 2.37 -4.26 32.02
CA ASN A 80 0.95 -3.99 32.33
C ASN A 80 0.41 -2.60 31.91
N VAL A 81 1.12 -1.88 31.03
CA VAL A 81 0.66 -0.61 30.45
C VAL A 81 0.51 -0.77 28.95
N CYS A 82 -0.70 -0.51 28.43
CA CYS A 82 -1.02 -0.53 27.01
C CYS A 82 -1.43 0.88 26.54
N GLU A 83 -0.45 1.67 26.08
CA GLU A 83 -0.68 3.05 25.62
C GLU A 83 -0.86 3.11 24.10
N ASP A 84 -0.16 2.27 23.34
CA ASP A 84 -0.26 2.15 21.89
C ASP A 84 0.10 0.72 21.44
N ILE A 85 0.07 0.47 20.14
CA ILE A 85 0.36 -0.81 19.50
C ILE A 85 1.71 -1.41 19.92
N PHE A 86 2.69 -0.57 20.29
CA PHE A 86 4.03 -0.98 20.69
C PHE A 86 4.04 -1.70 22.03
N ASN A 87 2.97 -1.63 22.82
CA ASN A 87 2.84 -2.40 24.05
C ASN A 87 2.22 -3.78 23.83
N GLY A 88 1.59 -4.00 22.67
CA GLY A 88 0.86 -5.22 22.34
C GLY A 88 1.77 -6.45 22.22
N ASP A 89 1.18 -7.60 22.50
CA ASP A 89 1.89 -8.89 22.49
C ASP A 89 2.42 -9.25 21.10
N ALA A 90 1.75 -8.83 20.03
CA ALA A 90 2.22 -9.03 18.66
C ALA A 90 3.58 -8.38 18.43
N VAL A 91 3.72 -7.07 18.71
CA VAL A 91 5.00 -6.36 18.56
C VAL A 91 6.05 -6.92 19.53
N ARG A 92 5.65 -7.34 20.74
CA ARG A 92 6.55 -8.02 21.69
C ARG A 92 7.11 -9.31 21.10
N ARG A 93 6.26 -10.21 20.60
CA ARG A 93 6.69 -11.45 19.95
C ARG A 93 7.65 -11.19 18.80
N LEU A 94 7.39 -10.17 17.99
CA LEU A 94 8.24 -9.82 16.85
C LEU A 94 9.64 -9.35 17.26
N LEU A 95 9.74 -8.59 18.36
CA LEU A 95 11.03 -8.18 18.93
C LEU A 95 11.77 -9.37 19.56
N ASP A 96 11.06 -10.19 20.35
CA ASP A 96 11.62 -11.37 21.04
C ASP A 96 12.18 -12.38 20.04
N CYS A 97 11.47 -12.57 18.92
CA CYS A 97 11.89 -13.42 17.80
C CYS A 97 12.92 -12.76 16.87
N ARG A 98 13.36 -11.51 17.14
CA ARG A 98 14.27 -10.71 16.29
C ARG A 98 13.78 -10.58 14.85
N VAL A 99 12.46 -10.57 14.68
CA VAL A 99 11.79 -10.32 13.41
C VAL A 99 11.85 -8.85 13.07
N VAL A 100 11.71 -8.00 14.08
CA VAL A 100 11.75 -6.53 14.02
C VAL A 100 12.80 -6.02 15.02
N ALA A 101 13.54 -4.97 14.65
CA ALA A 101 14.49 -4.25 15.49
C ALA A 101 13.87 -2.95 16.05
N GLN A 102 14.56 -2.31 16.99
CA GLN A 102 14.03 -1.12 17.67
C GLN A 102 13.96 0.13 16.78
N ASP A 103 14.78 0.16 15.74
CA ASP A 103 14.92 1.23 14.74
C ASP A 103 14.14 0.94 13.44
N ASP A 104 13.48 -0.21 13.33
CA ASP A 104 12.64 -0.54 12.19
C ASP A 104 11.40 0.37 12.11
N ILE A 105 10.98 0.64 10.88
CA ILE A 105 9.72 1.33 10.61
C ILE A 105 8.61 0.28 10.49
N LEU A 106 7.67 0.30 11.42
CA LEU A 106 6.44 -0.46 11.38
C LEU A 106 5.39 0.33 10.62
N VAL A 107 4.78 -0.30 9.62
CA VAL A 107 3.68 0.28 8.86
C VAL A 107 2.47 -0.64 8.89
N SER A 108 1.27 -0.05 8.83
CA SER A 108 0.02 -0.78 8.64
C SER A 108 -0.63 -0.34 7.34
N MET A 109 -1.11 -1.30 6.55
CA MET A 109 -1.75 -1.05 5.27
C MET A 109 -3.25 -1.31 5.38
N PHE A 110 -4.04 -0.45 4.75
CA PHE A 110 -5.49 -0.51 4.75
C PHE A 110 -6.01 -0.36 3.32
N VAL A 111 -7.13 -1.02 3.05
CA VAL A 111 -7.89 -0.90 1.81
C VAL A 111 -9.30 -0.49 2.18
N ASP A 112 -9.66 0.73 1.80
CA ASP A 112 -10.98 1.28 2.11
C ASP A 112 -11.80 1.56 0.86
N GLN A 113 -13.10 1.31 0.95
CA GLN A 113 -14.06 1.64 -0.08
C GLN A 113 -14.65 3.03 0.16
N PHE A 114 -14.77 3.83 -0.90
CA PHE A 114 -15.45 5.12 -0.84
C PHE A 114 -16.16 5.46 -2.14
N ASN A 115 -17.15 6.35 -2.06
CA ASN A 115 -17.85 6.90 -3.22
C ASN A 115 -17.41 8.35 -3.43
N PRO A 116 -16.66 8.67 -4.50
CA PRO A 116 -16.16 10.02 -4.72
C PRO A 116 -17.26 11.04 -5.08
N PHE A 117 -18.41 10.56 -5.58
CA PHE A 117 -19.50 11.42 -6.05
C PHE A 117 -20.82 11.10 -5.37
N LYS A 118 -21.58 12.16 -5.02
CA LYS A 118 -22.93 12.03 -4.47
C LYS A 118 -23.84 11.35 -5.51
N ASN A 119 -24.57 10.30 -5.09
CA ASN A 119 -25.53 9.55 -5.91
C ASN A 119 -24.96 8.80 -7.12
N ALA A 120 -23.64 8.59 -7.18
CA ALA A 120 -23.04 7.77 -8.24
C ALA A 120 -23.20 6.27 -7.94
N LYS A 121 -23.43 5.46 -8.98
CA LYS A 121 -23.26 4.00 -8.94
C LYS A 121 -21.78 3.59 -9.03
N MET A 122 -20.88 4.50 -8.67
CA MET A 122 -19.44 4.34 -8.83
C MET A 122 -18.81 4.26 -7.45
N SER A 123 -18.05 3.19 -7.23
CA SER A 123 -17.30 2.95 -6.02
C SER A 123 -15.82 2.89 -6.34
N SER A 124 -15.01 3.57 -5.55
CA SER A 124 -13.56 3.53 -5.63
C SER A 124 -12.98 2.89 -4.38
N PHE A 125 -11.78 2.37 -4.50
CA PHE A 125 -11.01 1.84 -3.38
C PHE A 125 -9.75 2.65 -3.23
N VAL A 126 -9.33 2.89 -2.00
CA VAL A 126 -8.05 3.52 -1.70
C VAL A 126 -7.17 2.51 -0.97
N ILE A 127 -5.94 2.35 -1.43
CA ILE A 127 -4.89 1.67 -0.68
C ILE A 127 -4.08 2.76 0.01
N HIS A 128 -4.02 2.73 1.33
CA HIS A 128 -3.21 3.65 2.09
C HIS A 128 -2.42 2.94 3.18
N VAL A 129 -1.32 3.57 3.58
CA VAL A 129 -0.39 3.06 4.56
C VAL A 129 -0.20 4.09 5.65
N ILE A 130 -0.12 3.58 6.87
CA ILE A 130 0.02 4.37 8.08
C ILE A 130 1.35 3.99 8.72
N ASN A 131 2.20 4.98 8.96
CA ASN A 131 3.45 4.80 9.68
C ASN A 131 3.18 4.72 11.19
N LEU A 132 3.35 3.55 11.76
CA LEU A 132 3.03 3.29 13.15
C LEU A 132 4.05 3.88 14.11
N ASN A 133 5.25 4.26 13.64
CA ASN A 133 6.26 4.91 14.46
C ASN A 133 5.94 6.37 14.79
N ILE A 134 4.88 6.94 14.22
CA ILE A 134 4.40 8.30 14.53
C ILE A 134 3.38 8.24 15.68
N ASP A 135 3.37 9.24 16.57
CA ASP A 135 2.42 9.37 17.67
C ASP A 135 0.95 9.26 17.17
N PRO A 136 0.07 8.45 17.81
CA PRO A 136 -1.32 8.28 17.40
C PRO A 136 -2.10 9.58 17.19
N LYS A 137 -1.76 10.67 17.91
CA LYS A 137 -2.40 11.98 17.77
C LYS A 137 -2.09 12.67 16.45
N GLU A 138 -0.97 12.31 15.82
CA GLU A 138 -0.48 12.91 14.58
C GLU A 138 -0.58 11.94 13.39
N ARG A 139 -0.48 10.63 13.64
CA ARG A 139 -0.35 9.57 12.64
C ARG A 139 -1.42 9.59 11.55
N TYR A 140 -2.67 9.92 11.90
CA TYR A 140 -3.82 9.94 10.99
C TYR A 140 -4.07 11.30 10.32
N LYS A 141 -3.20 12.29 10.52
CA LYS A 141 -3.29 13.57 9.81
C LYS A 141 -2.83 13.40 8.37
N ALA A 142 -3.42 14.17 7.45
CA ALA A 142 -3.22 14.02 6.01
C ALA A 142 -1.74 14.00 5.55
N GLY A 143 -0.83 14.74 6.19
CA GLY A 143 0.60 14.75 5.83
C GLY A 143 1.40 13.53 6.33
N ASN A 144 0.83 12.76 7.28
CA ASN A 144 1.49 11.60 7.87
C ASN A 144 0.94 10.27 7.32
N MET A 145 -0.27 10.28 6.74
CA MET A 145 -0.81 9.15 5.98
C MET A 145 -0.20 9.09 4.59
N MET A 146 0.18 7.89 4.15
CA MET A 146 0.72 7.64 2.81
C MET A 146 -0.38 7.03 1.94
N GLN A 147 -0.81 7.74 0.90
CA GLN A 147 -1.77 7.19 -0.06
C GLN A 147 -0.99 6.52 -1.19
N LEU A 148 -1.30 5.25 -1.45
CA LEU A 148 -0.59 4.48 -2.48
C LEU A 148 -1.35 4.46 -3.79
N ALA A 149 -2.64 4.12 -3.76
CA ALA A 149 -3.41 3.98 -4.99
C ALA A 149 -4.88 4.32 -4.77
N ILE A 150 -5.51 4.83 -5.83
CA ILE A 150 -6.98 4.88 -5.95
C ILE A 150 -7.35 3.94 -7.09
N ILE A 151 -8.09 2.88 -6.77
CA ILE A 151 -8.57 1.89 -7.73
C ILE A 151 -10.00 2.28 -8.12
N PRO A 152 -10.23 2.75 -9.36
CA PRO A 152 -11.56 3.04 -9.83
C PRO A 152 -12.33 1.75 -10.13
N GLY A 153 -13.62 1.75 -9.83
CA GLY A 153 -14.55 0.74 -10.33
C GLY A 153 -15.94 1.33 -10.49
N PRO A 154 -16.87 0.55 -11.03
CA PRO A 154 -18.21 0.52 -10.47
C PRO A 154 -18.30 -0.51 -9.33
N ASN A 155 -17.45 -1.54 -9.31
CA ASN A 155 -17.57 -2.70 -8.40
C ASN A 155 -16.34 -2.88 -7.50
N HIS A 156 -16.50 -3.70 -6.45
CA HIS A 156 -15.42 -4.16 -5.58
C HIS A 156 -14.39 -5.03 -6.34
N PRO A 157 -13.07 -4.86 -6.11
CA PRO A 157 -12.04 -5.74 -6.63
C PRO A 157 -12.37 -7.21 -6.34
N LYS A 158 -12.43 -8.04 -7.37
CA LYS A 158 -12.65 -9.48 -7.15
C LYS A 158 -11.40 -10.14 -6.60
N ASP A 159 -10.24 -9.57 -6.90
CA ASP A 159 -8.96 -9.98 -6.35
C ASP A 159 -8.16 -8.74 -5.91
N ILE A 160 -8.30 -8.38 -4.63
CA ILE A 160 -7.53 -7.29 -4.04
C ILE A 160 -6.05 -7.65 -3.89
N ALA A 161 -5.73 -8.95 -3.73
CA ALA A 161 -4.36 -9.41 -3.50
C ALA A 161 -3.46 -9.08 -4.69
N LEU A 162 -3.99 -9.19 -5.92
CA LEU A 162 -3.28 -8.74 -7.12
C LEU A 162 -2.85 -7.26 -7.00
N PHE A 163 -3.73 -6.36 -6.57
CA PHE A 163 -3.34 -4.95 -6.42
C PHE A 163 -2.31 -4.73 -5.30
N LEU A 164 -2.41 -5.48 -4.20
CA LEU A 164 -1.44 -5.42 -3.09
C LEU A 164 -0.07 -5.96 -3.48
N GLU A 165 -0.01 -6.90 -4.43
CA GLU A 165 1.24 -7.46 -4.95
C GLU A 165 2.14 -6.37 -5.55
N LEU A 166 1.56 -5.33 -6.18
CA LEU A 166 2.33 -4.18 -6.67
C LEU A 166 3.08 -3.47 -5.55
N VAL A 167 2.42 -3.28 -4.40
CA VAL A 167 3.05 -2.66 -3.23
C VAL A 167 4.13 -3.58 -2.65
N LEU A 168 3.87 -4.88 -2.57
CA LEU A 168 4.85 -5.84 -2.06
C LEU A 168 6.09 -5.94 -2.97
N ASN A 169 5.90 -5.89 -4.29
CA ASN A 169 7.00 -5.93 -5.25
C ASN A 169 7.84 -4.65 -5.20
N ASP A 170 7.20 -3.48 -5.06
CA ASP A 170 7.89 -2.22 -4.77
C ASP A 170 8.79 -2.34 -3.52
N LEU A 171 8.23 -2.87 -2.42
CA LEU A 171 8.98 -3.08 -1.17
C LEU A 171 10.08 -4.14 -1.28
N ARG A 172 9.94 -5.16 -2.13
CA ARG A 172 11.00 -6.15 -2.38
C ARG A 172 12.17 -5.53 -3.16
N ASN A 173 11.87 -4.63 -4.09
CA ASN A 173 12.88 -3.96 -4.91
C ASN A 173 13.71 -2.92 -4.13
N LEU A 174 13.26 -2.51 -2.94
CA LEU A 174 14.03 -1.65 -2.01
C LEU A 174 15.36 -2.27 -1.53
N GLY A 175 15.52 -3.59 -1.63
CA GLY A 175 16.72 -4.30 -1.18
C GLY A 175 18.03 -3.78 -1.80
N ALA A 176 17.96 -3.12 -2.97
CA ALA A 176 19.11 -2.52 -3.63
C ALA A 176 19.67 -1.27 -2.94
N ASN A 177 18.89 -0.61 -2.07
CA ASN A 177 19.25 0.66 -1.40
C ASN A 177 19.54 0.52 0.11
N GLY A 178 19.73 -0.71 0.60
CA GLY A 178 20.04 -0.99 2.01
C GLY A 178 18.82 -1.05 2.95
N LEU A 179 17.60 -0.87 2.43
CA LEU A 179 16.35 -1.09 3.16
C LEU A 179 15.88 -2.54 2.95
N GLN A 180 15.67 -3.28 4.03
CA GLN A 180 15.15 -4.64 3.97
C GLN A 180 13.67 -4.65 4.36
N PHE A 181 12.84 -5.27 3.51
CA PHE A 181 11.43 -5.47 3.79
C PHE A 181 11.17 -6.87 4.33
N ARG A 182 10.36 -6.96 5.39
CA ARG A 182 9.89 -8.23 5.94
C ARG A 182 8.38 -8.19 6.12
N LEU A 183 7.68 -9.08 5.42
CA LEU A 183 6.24 -9.27 5.60
C LEU A 183 5.99 -10.13 6.84
N ILE A 184 5.07 -9.71 7.67
CA ILE A 184 4.65 -10.43 8.88
C ILE A 184 3.20 -10.85 8.66
N LEU A 185 2.96 -12.15 8.47
CA LEU A 185 1.63 -12.73 8.31
C LEU A 185 1.33 -13.58 9.55
N ASP A 186 0.89 -12.94 10.63
CA ASP A 186 0.37 -13.63 11.80
C ASP A 186 -1.11 -13.23 11.95
N TRP A 187 -2.01 -14.16 11.63
CA TRP A 187 -3.44 -14.11 11.99
C TRP A 187 -3.69 -15.05 13.16
#